data_AF-A0A8S3JZW0-F1
#
_entry.id   AF-A0A8S3JZW0-F1
#
_cell.length_a   1.000
_cell.length_b   1.000
_cell.length_c   1.000
_cell.angle_alpha   90.00
_cell.angle_beta   90.00
_cell.angle_gamma   90.00
#
_symmetry.space_group_name_H-M   'P 1'
#
loop_
_entity.id
_entity.type
_entity.pdbx_description
1 polymer ?
#
loop_
_entity_poly.entity_id
_entity_poly.type
_entity_poly.pdbx_seq_one_letter_code
_entity_poly.pdbx_strand_id
1 'polypeptide(L)'
;MGASRSALLPLDEEKSICSETGFTPKQLRRLYVRFQELGKRNPACEFLTREELLDIREVALNPLGQRLVDVIIEDYGEANRINFKQFATVLAQFRRGKAITD
;
A
#
# COMPACT_ATOMS: atom_id res chain seq x y z
N MET A 1 -17.30 -11.94 18.92
CA MET A 1 -16.10 -11.32 19.54
C MET A 1 -14.97 -11.40 18.53
N GLY A 2 -14.72 -10.33 17.76
CA GLY A 2 -13.69 -10.29 16.74
C GLY A 2 -12.38 -9.83 17.36
N ALA A 3 -11.42 -10.74 17.53
CA ALA A 3 -10.08 -10.38 17.94
C ALA A 3 -9.47 -9.53 16.83
N SER A 4 -9.32 -8.22 17.09
CA SER A 4 -8.39 -7.36 16.36
C SER A 4 -7.00 -7.93 16.60
N ARG A 5 -6.59 -8.94 15.81
CA ARG A 5 -5.19 -9.33 15.73
C ARG A 5 -4.47 -8.11 15.21
N SER A 6 -3.82 -7.42 16.13
CA SER A 6 -3.03 -6.23 15.87
C SER A 6 -1.97 -6.62 14.86
N ALA A 7 -2.26 -6.35 13.60
CA ALA A 7 -1.29 -6.27 12.52
C ALA A 7 -0.34 -5.13 12.90
N LEU A 8 0.62 -5.41 13.78
CA LEU A 8 1.51 -4.41 14.34
C LEU A 8 2.71 -4.32 13.42
N LEU A 9 2.71 -3.30 12.57
CA LEU A 9 3.97 -2.69 12.14
C LEU A 9 4.78 -2.32 13.39
N PRO A 10 6.08 -2.60 13.41
CA PRO A 10 6.97 -2.07 14.44
C PRO A 10 6.80 -0.55 14.55
N LEU A 11 6.74 -0.03 15.79
CA LEU A 11 6.48 1.40 16.04
C LEU A 11 7.54 2.32 15.38
N ASP A 12 8.77 1.85 15.25
CA ASP A 12 9.86 2.57 14.58
C ASP A 12 9.63 2.68 13.06
N GLU A 13 9.19 1.60 12.42
CA GLU A 13 8.83 1.61 11.00
C GLU A 13 7.59 2.48 10.76
N GLU A 14 6.59 2.40 11.64
CA GLU A 14 5.38 3.23 11.58
C GLU A 14 5.74 4.72 11.57
N LYS A 15 6.65 5.15 12.46
CA LYS A 15 7.09 6.54 12.54
C LYS A 15 7.89 6.96 11.30
N SER A 16 8.81 6.12 10.83
CA SER A 16 9.60 6.40 9.62
C SER A 16 8.68 6.60 8.42
N ILE A 17 7.76 5.68 8.17
CA ILE A 17 6.84 5.75 7.03
C ILE A 17 5.89 6.94 7.19
N CYS A 18 5.38 7.23 8.39
CA CYS A 18 4.55 8.42 8.63
C CYS A 18 5.30 9.73 8.33
N SER A 19 6.59 9.81 8.67
CA SER A 19 7.40 11.00 8.36
C SER A 19 7.67 11.16 6.87
N GLU A 20 7.89 10.06 6.15
CA GLU A 20 8.19 10.07 4.71
C GLU A 20 6.93 10.34 3.86
N THR A 21 5.81 9.70 4.22
CA THR A 21 4.54 9.76 3.47
C THR A 21 3.62 10.89 3.92
N GLY A 22 3.86 11.40 5.14
CA GLY A 22 3.00 12.33 5.87
C GLY A 22 1.65 11.76 6.31
N PHE A 23 1.45 10.43 6.24
CA PHE A 23 0.24 9.79 6.78
C PHE A 23 0.17 9.95 8.30
N THR A 24 -1.06 10.06 8.82
CA THR A 24 -1.25 9.90 10.27
C THR A 24 -1.08 8.43 10.65
N PRO A 25 -0.64 8.13 11.89
CA PRO A 25 -0.49 6.75 12.37
C PRO A 25 -1.76 5.90 12.18
N LYS A 26 -2.93 6.52 12.42
CA LYS A 26 -4.24 5.90 12.22
C LYS A 26 -4.54 5.57 10.75
N GLN A 27 -4.13 6.43 9.81
CA GLN A 27 -4.27 6.16 8.38
C GLN A 27 -3.33 5.04 7.95
N LEU A 28 -2.08 5.07 8.42
CA LEU A 28 -1.09 4.07 8.07
C LEU A 28 -1.48 2.67 8.58
N ARG A 29 -1.97 2.55 9.82
CA ARG A 29 -2.50 1.29 10.37
C ARG A 29 -3.68 0.74 9.58
N ARG A 30 -4.61 1.60 9.16
CA ARG A 30 -5.75 1.20 8.31
C ARG A 30 -5.27 0.71 6.95
N LEU A 31 -4.26 1.38 6.40
CA LEU A 31 -3.65 0.99 5.13
C LEU A 31 -2.96 -0.37 5.24
N TYR A 32 -2.24 -0.60 6.34
CA TYR A 32 -1.56 -1.86 6.60
C TYR A 32 -2.52 -3.05 6.72
N VAL A 33 -3.63 -2.88 7.44
CA VAL A 33 -4.68 -3.91 7.52
C VAL A 33 -5.22 -4.23 6.14
N ARG A 34 -5.53 -3.21 5.33
CA ARG A 34 -6.00 -3.44 3.94
C ARG A 34 -4.95 -4.11 3.07
N PHE A 35 -3.67 -3.75 3.23
CA PHE A 35 -2.56 -4.39 2.53
C PHE A 35 -2.49 -5.90 2.85
N GLN A 36 -2.68 -6.28 4.11
CA GLN A 36 -2.74 -7.69 4.51
C GLN A 36 -3.99 -8.41 3.98
N GLU A 37 -5.14 -7.75 3.97
CA GLU A 37 -6.38 -8.31 3.41
C GLU A 37 -6.30 -8.56 1.89
N LEU A 38 -5.48 -7.76 1.19
CA LEU A 38 -5.21 -7.90 -0.24
C LEU A 38 -4.33 -9.11 -0.57
N GLY A 39 -3.40 -9.47 0.33
CA GLY A 39 -2.56 -10.65 0.25
C GLY A 39 -3.33 -11.95 0.48
N LYS A 40 -4.37 -12.21 -0.32
CA LYS A 40 -5.33 -13.32 -0.16
C LYS A 40 -4.65 -14.70 -0.08
N ARG A 41 -3.42 -14.85 -0.59
CA ARG A 41 -2.67 -16.12 -0.57
C ARG A 41 -1.86 -16.33 0.70
N ASN A 42 -1.54 -15.29 1.47
CA ASN A 42 -0.83 -15.46 2.73
C ASN A 42 -1.05 -14.24 3.68
N PRO A 43 -1.71 -14.41 4.84
CA PRO A 43 -1.88 -13.34 5.83
C PRO A 43 -0.55 -12.90 6.48
N ALA A 44 0.56 -13.60 6.21
CA ALA A 44 1.92 -13.20 6.54
C ALA A 44 2.73 -12.76 5.31
N CYS A 45 2.09 -12.46 4.17
CA CYS A 45 2.81 -11.98 2.99
C CYS A 45 3.31 -10.54 3.24
N GLU A 46 4.62 -10.36 3.22
CA GLU A 46 5.26 -9.04 3.28
C GLU A 46 5.12 -8.26 1.96
N PHE A 47 4.69 -8.93 0.90
CA PHE A 47 4.67 -8.39 -0.46
C PHE A 47 3.35 -8.64 -1.18
N LEU A 48 2.96 -7.70 -2.04
CA LEU A 48 1.88 -7.88 -3.00
C LEU A 48 2.44 -8.08 -4.41
N THR A 49 1.83 -8.99 -5.14
CA THR A 49 2.12 -9.24 -6.55
C THR A 49 1.21 -8.40 -7.45
N ARG A 50 1.61 -8.26 -8.73
CA ARG A 50 0.78 -7.64 -9.76
C ARG A 50 -0.63 -8.24 -9.84
N GLU A 51 -0.73 -9.56 -9.76
CA GLU A 51 -2.00 -10.30 -9.80
C GLU A 51 -2.93 -9.90 -8.65
N GLU A 52 -2.40 -9.82 -7.42
CA GLU A 52 -3.17 -9.45 -6.24
C GLU A 52 -3.68 -8.01 -6.27
N LEU A 53 -2.92 -7.09 -6.88
CA LEU A 53 -3.35 -5.70 -7.06
C LEU A 53 -4.44 -5.55 -8.14
N LEU A 54 -4.40 -6.37 -9.19
CA LEU A 54 -5.43 -6.37 -10.24
C LEU A 54 -6.72 -7.08 -9.81
N ASP A 55 -6.61 -7.94 -8.80
CA ASP A 55 -7.74 -8.62 -8.17
C ASP A 55 -8.67 -7.66 -7.40
N ILE A 56 -8.23 -6.42 -7.17
CA ILE A 56 -9.04 -5.36 -6.57
C ILE A 56 -10.09 -4.93 -7.59
N ARG A 57 -11.36 -5.19 -7.29
CA ARG A 57 -12.48 -4.87 -8.19
C ARG A 57 -12.47 -3.40 -8.62
N GLU A 58 -12.19 -2.49 -7.71
CA GLU A 58 -12.12 -1.05 -7.98
C GLU A 58 -10.96 -0.69 -8.91
N VAL A 59 -9.84 -1.41 -8.86
CA VAL A 59 -8.71 -1.25 -9.78
C VAL A 59 -9.06 -1.84 -11.14
N ALA A 60 -9.66 -3.04 -11.18
CA ALA A 60 -10.06 -3.70 -12.41
C ALA A 60 -11.12 -2.90 -13.21
N LEU A 61 -12.03 -2.22 -12.52
CA LEU A 61 -13.03 -1.34 -13.14
C LEU A 61 -12.48 0.04 -13.54
N ASN A 62 -11.31 0.41 -13.03
CA ASN A 62 -10.67 1.66 -13.39
C ASN A 62 -9.95 1.49 -14.74
N PRO A 63 -10.26 2.29 -15.78
CA PRO A 63 -9.59 2.20 -17.09
C PRO A 63 -8.07 2.45 -17.01
N LEU A 64 -7.59 3.12 -15.95
CA LEU A 64 -6.17 3.32 -15.68
C LEU A 64 -5.61 2.34 -14.66
N GLY A 65 -6.41 1.39 -14.17
CA GLY A 65 -6.03 0.48 -13.10
C GLY A 65 -4.83 -0.38 -13.44
N GLN A 66 -4.80 -0.97 -14.64
CA GLN A 66 -3.65 -1.77 -15.09
C GLN A 66 -2.37 -0.94 -15.11
N ARG A 67 -2.42 0.26 -15.73
CA ARG A 67 -1.27 1.15 -15.82
C ARG A 67 -0.82 1.67 -14.45
N LEU A 68 -1.74 1.87 -13.52
CA LEU A 68 -1.41 2.21 -12.14
C LEU A 68 -0.68 1.06 -11.46
N VAL A 69 -1.14 -0.18 -11.63
CA VAL A 69 -0.45 -1.36 -11.08
C VAL A 69 0.92 -1.55 -11.72
N ASP A 70 1.04 -1.32 -13.03
CA ASP A 70 2.32 -1.39 -13.73
C ASP A 70 3.30 -0.35 -13.16
N VAL A 71 2.89 0.91 -13.00
CA VAL A 71 3.70 1.95 -12.33
C VAL A 71 4.06 1.53 -10.90
N ILE A 72 3.13 1.01 -10.12
CA ILE A 72 3.38 0.56 -8.73
C ILE A 72 4.46 -0.54 -8.70
N ILE A 73 4.41 -1.51 -9.62
CA ILE A 73 5.30 -2.68 -9.60
C ILE A 73 6.63 -2.41 -10.32
N GLU A 74 6.61 -1.70 -11.46
CA GLU A 74 7.78 -1.43 -12.29
C GLU A 74 8.62 -0.27 -11.75
N ASP A 75 7.99 0.81 -11.28
CA ASP A 75 8.73 2.01 -10.81
C ASP A 75 9.09 1.94 -9.32
N TYR A 76 8.26 1.27 -8.49
CA TYR A 76 8.43 1.24 -7.03
C TYR A 76 8.61 -0.15 -6.44
N GLY A 77 8.36 -1.21 -7.22
CA GLY A 77 8.49 -2.60 -6.78
C GLY A 77 9.87 -3.19 -7.07
N GLU A 78 10.10 -4.38 -6.52
CA GLU A 78 11.28 -5.20 -6.78
C GLU A 78 10.82 -6.62 -7.13
N ALA A 79 11.47 -7.24 -8.12
CA ALA A 79 11.19 -8.62 -8.55
C ALA A 79 9.69 -8.90 -8.82
N ASN A 80 8.99 -7.95 -9.48
CA ASN A 80 7.55 -8.00 -9.77
C ASN A 80 6.63 -8.02 -8.54
N ARG A 81 7.11 -7.48 -7.41
CA ARG A 81 6.38 -7.42 -6.14
C ARG A 81 6.61 -6.07 -5.46
N ILE A 82 5.71 -5.71 -4.56
CA ILE A 82 5.83 -4.48 -3.78
C ILE A 82 5.65 -4.75 -2.28
N ASN A 83 6.53 -4.18 -1.46
CA ASN A 83 6.40 -4.24 -0.01
C ASN A 83 5.48 -3.13 0.53
N PHE A 84 5.12 -3.22 1.81
CA PHE A 84 4.22 -2.22 2.41
C PHE A 84 4.79 -0.80 2.38
N LYS A 85 6.09 -0.61 2.62
CA LYS A 85 6.73 0.71 2.63
C LYS A 85 6.64 1.38 1.25
N GLN A 86 7.00 0.64 0.19
CA GLN A 86 6.89 1.09 -1.20
C GLN A 86 5.44 1.41 -1.56
N PHE A 87 4.49 0.54 -1.19
CA PHE A 87 3.07 0.75 -1.43
C PHE A 87 2.55 2.03 -0.74
N ALA A 88 2.94 2.27 0.50
CA ALA A 88 2.59 3.49 1.24
C ALA A 88 3.19 4.74 0.56
N THR A 89 4.42 4.67 0.05
CA THR A 89 5.06 5.78 -0.69
C THR A 89 4.31 6.13 -1.97
N VAL A 90 3.88 5.15 -2.76
CA VAL A 90 3.09 5.44 -3.97
C VAL A 90 1.76 6.09 -3.60
N LEU A 91 1.06 5.56 -2.59
CA LEU A 91 -0.20 6.14 -2.14
C LEU A 91 -0.06 7.53 -1.51
N ALA A 92 1.11 7.87 -1.00
CA ALA A 92 1.40 9.22 -0.52
C ALA A 92 1.33 10.25 -1.65
N GLN A 93 1.64 9.88 -2.89
CA GLN A 93 1.56 10.77 -4.06
C GLN A 93 0.11 11.15 -4.41
N PHE A 94 -0.85 10.27 -4.11
CA PHE A 94 -2.27 10.51 -4.33
C PHE A 94 -2.92 11.35 -3.23
N ARG A 95 -2.18 11.71 -2.17
CA ARG A 95 -2.69 12.66 -1.17
C ARG A 95 -2.80 14.03 -1.83
N ARG A 96 -3.99 14.65 -1.74
CA ARG A 96 -4.16 16.09 -2.01
C ARG A 96 -3.26 16.86 -1.05
N GLY A 97 -2.05 17.22 -1.48
CA GLY A 97 -1.05 17.79 -0.57
C GLY A 97 0.29 18.25 -1.17
N LYS A 98 0.65 17.86 -2.39
CA LYS A 98 1.63 18.64 -3.17
C LYS A 98 0.85 19.49 -4.17
N ALA A 99 0.72 20.78 -3.87
CA ALA A 99 0.53 21.73 -4.96
C ALA A 99 1.68 21.49 -5.93
N ILE A 100 1.34 21.26 -7.19
CA ILE A 100 2.28 21.36 -8.30
C ILE A 100 2.61 22.85 -8.37
N THR A 101 3.53 23.31 -7.54
CA THR A 101 4.23 24.57 -7.79
C THR A 101 5.40 24.22 -8.70
N ASP A 102 5.27 24.73 -9.91
CA ASP A 102 6.23 24.88 -11.01
C ASP A 102 7.70 24.93 -10.57
#